data_AF-A0A9X4QUB9-F1
#
_entry.id   AF-A0A9X4QUB9-F1
#
_cell.length_a   1.000
_cell.length_b   1.000
_cell.length_c   1.000
_cell.angle_alpha   90.00
_cell.angle_beta   90.00
_cell.angle_gamma   90.00
#
_symmetry.space_group_name_H-M   'P 1'
#
loop_
_entity.id
_entity.type
_entity.pdbx_description
1 polymer ?
#
loop_
_entity_poly.entity_id
_entity_poly.type
_entity_poly.pdbx_seq_one_letter_code
_entity_poly.pdbx_strand_id
1 'polypeptide(L)' 'MTQTMRALVYEGPRLMNMRTIPVPEPAAGEVLVKIERVGICGSELSGYLGHNSLRKPPLVMGHEFAGDGRRDGERRVAL' A
#
# COMPACT_ATOMS: atom_id res chain seq x y z
N MET A 1 5.03 21.29 6.09
CA MET A 1 5.85 20.42 5.22
C MET A 1 5.15 19.08 5.12
N THR A 2 4.92 18.57 3.92
CA THR A 2 4.24 17.28 3.72
C THR A 2 5.15 16.15 4.19
N GLN A 3 4.69 15.32 5.11
CA GLN A 3 5.45 14.13 5.51
C GLN A 3 5.49 13.11 4.37
N THR A 4 6.58 12.37 4.25
CA THR A 4 6.77 11.36 3.20
C THR A 4 7.09 9.99 3.79
N MET A 5 6.79 8.94 3.03
CA MET A 5 7.07 7.55 3.35
C MET A 5 7.63 6.81 2.14
N ARG A 6 8.29 5.68 2.38
CA ARG A 6 8.72 4.76 1.32
C ARG A 6 7.63 3.75 0.99
N ALA A 7 7.36 3.51 -0.29
CA ALA A 7 6.44 2.48 -0.76
C ALA A 7 7.02 1.74 -1.97
N LEU A 8 6.73 0.44 -2.06
CA LEU A 8 7.01 -0.35 -3.26
C LEU A 8 5.83 -0.18 -4.23
N VAL A 9 6.07 0.47 -5.36
CA VAL A 9 5.04 0.79 -6.35
C VAL A 9 5.16 -0.13 -7.54
N TYR A 10 4.07 -0.84 -7.85
CA TYR A 10 3.89 -1.57 -9.09
C TYR A 10 3.65 -0.59 -10.25
N GLU A 11 4.54 -0.60 -11.24
CA GLU A 11 4.51 0.30 -12.40
C GLU A 11 4.14 -0.43 -13.70
N GLY A 12 3.99 -1.75 -13.64
CA GLY A 12 3.62 -2.58 -14.78
C GLY A 12 4.15 -4.01 -14.61
N PRO A 13 3.78 -4.92 -15.52
CA PRO A 13 4.22 -6.30 -15.44
C PRO A 13 5.74 -6.39 -15.30
N ARG A 14 6.18 -7.10 -14.25
CA ARG A 14 7.57 -7.32 -13.86
C ARG A 14 8.35 -6.05 -13.49
N LEU A 15 7.66 -4.95 -13.17
CA LEU A 15 8.28 -3.68 -12.81
C LEU A 15 7.70 -3.16 -11.48
N MET A 16 8.54 -3.14 -10.46
CA MET A 16 8.26 -2.47 -9.19
C MET A 16 9.43 -1.59 -8.78
N ASN A 17 9.15 -0.40 -8.27
CA ASN A 17 10.18 0.52 -7.78
C ASN A 17 9.86 1.00 -6.37
N MET A 18 10.89 1.11 -5.54
CA MET A 18 10.79 1.82 -4.28
C MET A 18 10.71 3.33 -4.56
N ARG A 19 9.62 3.97 -4.13
CA ARG A 19 9.42 5.42 -4.26
C ARG A 19 9.26 6.05 -2.89
N THR A 20 9.64 7.33 -2.79
CA THR A 20 9.25 8.20 -1.68
C THR A 20 7.98 8.93 -2.10
N ILE A 21 6.89 8.73 -1.37
CA ILE A 21 5.56 9.30 -1.65
C ILE A 21 5.03 10.05 -0.42
N PRO A 22 4.08 11.00 -0.57
CA PRO A 22 3.44 11.62 0.58
C PRO A 22 2.79 10.59 1.51
N VAL A 23 2.85 10.84 2.82
CA VAL A 23 2.01 10.11 3.77
C VAL A 23 0.55 10.50 3.49
N PRO A 24 -0.38 9.55 3.33
CA PRO A 24 -1.78 9.87 3.11
C PRO A 24 -2.38 10.52 4.36
N GLU A 25 -3.20 11.54 4.14
CA GLU A 25 -4.01 12.14 5.19
C GLU A 25 -5.34 11.37 5.26
N PRO A 26 -5.66 10.72 6.39
CA PRO A 26 -6.90 9.95 6.51
C PRO A 26 -8.12 10.88 6.47
N ALA A 27 -9.14 10.48 5.72
CA ALA A 27 -10.45 11.13 5.76
C ALA A 27 -11.22 10.74 7.04
N ALA A 28 -12.40 11.36 7.25
CA ALA A 28 -13.27 10.99 8.36
C ALA A 28 -13.67 9.50 8.27
N GLY A 29 -13.36 8.73 9.33
CA GLY A 29 -13.63 7.30 9.41
C GLY A 29 -12.51 6.39 8.85
N GLU A 30 -11.38 6.96 8.45
CA GLU A 30 -10.18 6.22 8.03
C GLU A 30 -9.11 6.25 9.13
N VAL A 31 -8.28 5.20 9.20
CA VAL A 31 -7.11 5.17 10.08
C VAL A 31 -5.81 5.12 9.28
N LEU A 32 -4.87 5.95 9.69
CA LEU A 32 -3.50 5.87 9.23
C LEU A 32 -2.74 4.80 10.03
N VAL A 33 -2.29 3.76 9.33
CA VAL A 33 -1.52 2.65 9.92
C VAL A 33 -0.06 2.79 9.52
N LYS A 34 0.85 2.75 10.51
CA LYS A 34 2.27 2.61 10.27
C LYS A 34 2.57 1.13 10.01
N ILE A 35 2.75 0.78 8.75
CA ILE A 35 3.03 -0.59 8.32
C ILE A 35 4.43 -1.02 8.76
N GLU A 36 4.52 -2.11 9.52
CA GLU A 36 5.78 -2.71 9.97
C GLU A 36 6.15 -3.93 9.14
N ARG A 37 5.16 -4.72 8.69
CA ARG A 37 5.36 -5.94 7.88
C ARG A 37 4.23 -6.07 6.86
N VAL A 38 4.57 -6.62 5.69
CA VAL A 38 3.64 -6.97 4.60
C VAL A 38 3.96 -8.38 4.11
N GLY A 39 2.94 -9.21 3.98
CA GLY A 39 2.99 -10.54 3.38
C GLY A 39 2.87 -10.48 1.85
N ILE A 40 3.37 -11.53 1.19
CA ILE A 40 3.24 -11.72 -0.25
C ILE A 40 2.41 -12.98 -0.49
N CYS A 41 1.28 -12.82 -1.15
CA CYS A 41 0.38 -13.89 -1.54
C CYS A 41 0.50 -14.20 -3.04
N GLY A 42 -0.07 -15.33 -3.48
CA GLY A 42 -0.15 -15.67 -4.91
C GLY A 42 -0.83 -14.60 -5.76
N SER A 43 -1.73 -13.79 -5.18
CA SER A 43 -2.40 -12.68 -5.87
C SER A 43 -1.44 -11.54 -6.25
N GLU A 44 -0.44 -11.27 -5.40
CA GLU A 44 0.61 -10.28 -5.64
C GLU A 44 1.54 -10.77 -6.74
N LEU A 45 1.87 -12.08 -6.75
CA LEU A 45 2.66 -12.69 -7.82
C LEU A 45 1.92 -12.64 -9.16
N SER A 46 0.63 -12.98 -9.18
CA SER A 46 -0.23 -12.86 -10.37
C SER A 46 -0.31 -11.41 -10.87
N GLY A 47 -0.42 -10.45 -9.95
CA GLY A 47 -0.35 -9.02 -10.25
C GLY A 47 0.98 -8.60 -10.85
N TYR A 48 2.09 -8.97 -10.22
CA TYR A 48 3.44 -8.70 -10.70
C TYR A 48 3.69 -9.26 -12.09
N LEU A 49 3.18 -10.45 -12.41
CA LEU A 49 3.31 -11.04 -13.75
C LEU A 49 2.39 -10.41 -14.80
N GLY A 50 1.47 -9.51 -14.41
CA GLY A 50 0.51 -8.89 -15.31
C GLY A 50 -0.71 -9.74 -15.63
N HIS A 51 -0.96 -10.82 -14.88
CA HIS A 51 -2.08 -11.75 -15.10
C HIS A 51 -3.37 -11.31 -14.41
N ASN A 52 -3.36 -10.19 -13.70
CA ASN A 52 -4.51 -9.65 -12.98
C ASN A 52 -4.89 -8.28 -13.55
N SER A 53 -5.97 -8.23 -14.33
CA SER A 53 -6.50 -7.02 -14.97
C SER A 53 -7.00 -5.96 -13.98
N LEU A 54 -7.21 -6.32 -12.71
CA LEU A 54 -7.59 -5.37 -11.66
C LEU A 54 -6.39 -4.53 -11.16
N ARG A 55 -5.15 -4.96 -11.41
CA ARG A 55 -3.94 -4.24 -11.00
C ARG A 55 -3.60 -3.16 -12.04
N LYS A 56 -4.05 -1.94 -11.79
CA LYS A 56 -3.80 -0.77 -12.67
C LYS A 56 -2.59 0.03 -12.16
N PRO A 57 -1.45 0.07 -12.87
CA PRO A 57 -0.32 0.90 -12.48
C PRO A 57 -0.62 2.41 -12.58
N PRO A 58 0.00 3.27 -11.75
CA PRO A 58 0.85 2.92 -10.60
C PRO A 58 0.02 2.48 -9.39
N LEU A 59 0.46 1.43 -8.70
CA LEU A 59 -0.28 0.85 -7.56
C LEU A 59 0.65 0.45 -6.42
N VAL A 60 0.32 0.85 -5.19
CA VAL A 60 0.91 0.24 -3.99
C VAL A 60 0.14 -1.07 -3.72
N MET A 61 0.85 -2.20 -3.75
CA MET A 61 0.26 -3.53 -3.50
C MET A 61 0.55 -4.01 -2.08
N GLY A 62 -0.13 -5.07 -1.66
CA GLY A 62 0.10 -5.75 -0.38
C GLY A 62 -1.12 -5.67 0.54
N HIS A 63 -2.00 -6.67 0.47
CA HIS A 63 -3.24 -6.71 1.27
C HIS A 63 -3.12 -7.54 2.55
N GLU A 64 -1.93 -8.10 2.82
CA GLU A 64 -1.61 -8.83 4.04
C GLU A 64 -0.60 -8.01 4.83
N PHE A 65 -0.99 -7.34 5.90
CA PHE A 65 -0.06 -6.45 6.62
C PHE A 65 -0.30 -6.44 8.11
N ALA A 66 0.74 -6.05 8.85
CA ALA A 66 0.71 -5.80 10.28
C ALA A 66 1.49 -4.52 10.60
N GLY A 67 1.02 -3.78 11.59
CA GLY A 67 1.61 -2.53 12.01
C GLY A 67 0.79 -1.86 13.11
N ASP A 68 1.24 -0.68 13.52
CA ASP A 68 0.59 0.08 14.58
C ASP A 68 -0.34 1.14 13.99
N GLY A 69 -1.58 1.18 14.45
CA GLY A 69 -2.52 2.24 14.10
C GLY A 69 -2.28 3.50 14.92
N ARG A 70 -2.28 4.68 14.29
CA ARG A 70 -2.49 5.93 15.05
C ARG A 70 -3.96 6.00 15.46
N ARG A 71 -4.19 6.46 16.70
CA ARG A 71 -5.47 6.29 17.39
C ARG A 71 -6.31 7.56 17.28
N ASP A 72 -7.06 7.65 16.19
CA ASP A 72 -7.91 8.80 15.88
C ASP A 72 -9.41 8.47 16.01
N GLY A 73 -9.75 7.21 16.32
CA GLY A 73 -11.13 6.75 16.54
C GLY A 73 -11.84 6.36 15.24
N GLU A 74 -12.32 5.12 15.22
CA GLU A 74 -13.02 4.42 14.12
C GLU A 74 -12.12 3.82 13.01
N ARG A 75 -12.33 2.52 12.79
CA ARG A 75 -11.42 1.58 12.12
C ARG A 75 -11.75 1.42 10.64
N ARG A 76 -10.85 1.80 9.70
CA ARG A 76 -10.58 1.14 8.38
C ARG A 76 -9.18 1.52 7.83
N VAL A 77 -8.48 0.58 7.17
CA VAL A 77 -7.10 0.75 6.67
C VAL A 77 -7.07 1.19 5.21
N ALA A 78 -6.31 2.26 4.90
CA ALA A 78 -5.94 2.64 3.53
C ALA A 78 -4.46 2.29 3.28
N LEU A 79 -4.20 1.64 2.13
CA LEU A 79 -2.87 1.31 1.61
C LEU A 79 -2.59 2.12 0.35
#